data_AF-A0A2J8N438-F1
#
_entry.id   AF-A0A2J8N438-F1
#
_cell.length_a   1.000
_cell.length_b   1.000
_cell.length_c   1.000
_cell.angle_alpha   90.00
_cell.angle_beta   90.00
_cell.angle_gamma   90.00
#
_symmetry.space_group_name_H-M   'P 1'
#
loop_
_entity.id
_entity.type
_entity.pdbx_description
1 polymer ?
#
loop_
_entity_poly.entity_id
_entity_poly.type
_entity_poly.pdbx_seq_one_letter_code
_entity_poly.pdbx_strand_id
1 'polypeptide(L)'
;DLGAIVYCVGVKDFNETQLARIADSKDHVFPVNDGFQALQGIIHSILKKSCIEILAAEPSTICAGESFQVVVRGNGFRHARNVDRVLCSFKINDSVTLNEKPFSVEDTYLLCPAPILKEVGMKAALQVSMNDGLSFISSSVIITTTHCDGLWFYIQSLEMVKDHRNIRVRNSDLKYCL
;
A
#
# COMPACT_ATOMS: atom_id res chain seq x y z
N ASP A 1 6.59 15.54 17.09
CA ASP A 1 7.09 16.44 16.03
C ASP A 1 6.38 16.22 14.70
N LEU A 2 5.37 17.05 14.45
CA LEU A 2 4.69 17.18 13.15
C LEU A 2 5.56 18.06 12.26
N GLY A 3 6.39 17.43 11.43
CA GLY A 3 7.14 18.12 10.38
C GLY A 3 6.35 18.06 9.08
N ALA A 4 6.35 19.13 8.30
CA ALA A 4 5.81 19.13 6.95
C ALA A 4 6.82 18.48 5.99
N ILE A 5 6.34 17.69 5.03
CA ILE A 5 7.18 17.22 3.91
C ILE A 5 7.06 18.24 2.79
N VAL A 6 8.21 18.76 2.33
CA VAL A 6 8.27 19.75 1.26
C VAL A 6 8.67 19.07 -0.05
N TYR A 7 7.78 19.10 -1.04
CA TYR A 7 8.03 18.68 -2.42
C TYR A 7 8.26 19.91 -3.29
N CYS A 8 9.27 19.86 -4.16
CA CYS A 8 9.63 20.96 -5.05
C CYS A 8 9.50 20.55 -6.52
N VAL A 9 8.77 21.35 -7.31
CA VAL A 9 8.64 21.15 -8.75
C VAL A 9 9.43 22.24 -9.47
N GLY A 10 10.44 21.85 -10.25
CA GLY A 10 11.26 22.77 -11.03
C GLY A 10 10.74 22.89 -12.45
N VAL A 11 10.29 24.09 -12.86
CA VAL A 11 9.80 24.34 -14.22
C VAL A 11 10.71 25.38 -14.88
N LYS A 12 11.34 25.00 -16.00
CA LYS A 12 12.18 25.86 -16.86
C LYS A 12 13.34 26.57 -16.13
N ASP A 13 14.57 26.34 -16.58
CA ASP A 13 15.78 27.04 -16.08
C ASP A 13 15.93 27.02 -14.55
N PHE A 14 15.40 25.98 -13.89
CA PHE A 14 15.47 25.83 -12.43
C PHE A 14 16.85 25.30 -12.00
N ASN A 15 17.26 25.64 -10.78
CA ASN A 15 18.47 25.09 -10.18
C ASN A 15 18.11 23.95 -9.23
N GLU A 16 18.39 22.71 -9.64
CA GLU A 16 18.09 21.51 -8.87
C GLU A 16 18.72 21.52 -7.47
N THR A 17 19.93 22.08 -7.34
CA THR A 17 20.63 22.18 -6.05
C THR A 17 19.94 23.15 -5.09
N GLN A 18 19.30 24.21 -5.61
CA GLN A 18 18.52 25.12 -4.77
C GLN A 18 17.21 24.47 -4.32
N LEU A 19 16.52 23.77 -5.21
CA LEU A 19 15.29 23.06 -4.86
C LEU A 19 15.56 21.95 -3.84
N ALA A 20 16.66 21.21 -3.98
CA ALA A 20 17.06 20.18 -3.03
C ALA A 20 17.40 20.70 -1.63
N ARG A 21 17.69 22.00 -1.47
CA ARG A 21 17.89 22.63 -0.16
C ARG A 21 16.60 23.05 0.53
N ILE A 22 15.52 23.21 -0.24
CA ILE A 22 14.20 23.58 0.24
C ILE A 22 13.36 22.32 0.50
N ALA A 23 13.48 21.34 -0.39
CA ALA A 23 12.86 20.04 -0.24
C ALA A 23 13.45 19.27 0.95
N ASP A 24 12.63 18.40 1.54
CA ASP A 24 13.03 17.58 2.69
C ASP A 24 14.11 16.53 2.30
N SER A 25 14.14 16.14 1.02
CA SER A 25 15.12 15.24 0.41
C SER A 25 15.31 15.61 -1.07
N LYS A 26 16.46 15.24 -1.65
CA LYS A 26 16.68 15.29 -3.11
C LYS A 26 15.62 14.50 -3.88
N ASP A 27 15.12 13.42 -3.30
CA ASP A 27 14.08 12.57 -3.90
C ASP A 27 12.72 13.28 -3.99
N HIS A 28 12.54 14.43 -3.32
CA HIS A 28 11.33 15.24 -3.36
C HIS A 28 11.41 16.39 -4.37
N VAL A 29 12.46 16.43 -5.20
CA VAL A 29 12.61 17.40 -6.29
C VAL A 29 12.18 16.74 -7.60
N PHE A 30 11.21 17.36 -8.28
CA PHE A 30 10.64 16.87 -9.53
C PHE A 30 10.94 17.85 -10.67
N PRO A 31 11.94 17.56 -11.51
CA PRO A 31 12.30 18.42 -12.64
C PRO A 31 11.31 18.24 -13.80
N VAL A 32 10.83 19.36 -14.37
CA VAL A 32 9.97 19.37 -15.56
C VAL A 32 10.84 19.73 -16.77
N ASN A 33 11.40 18.70 -17.42
CA ASN A 33 12.33 18.87 -18.55
C ASN A 33 11.61 18.93 -19.91
N ASP A 34 10.49 18.21 -20.07
CA ASP A 34 9.78 18.08 -21.36
C ASP A 34 8.58 19.03 -21.50
N GLY A 35 8.59 20.17 -20.79
CA GLY A 35 7.55 21.19 -20.85
C GLY A 35 6.23 20.81 -20.15
N PHE A 36 5.17 21.59 -20.40
CA PHE A 36 3.91 21.47 -19.63
C PHE A 36 3.21 20.12 -19.75
N GLN A 37 3.46 19.35 -20.81
CA GLN A 37 2.87 18.02 -20.99
C GLN A 37 3.42 16.98 -19.99
N ALA A 38 4.64 17.18 -19.47
CA ALA A 38 5.21 16.31 -18.45
C ALA A 38 4.61 16.53 -17.05
N LEU A 39 3.91 17.64 -16.80
CA LEU A 39 3.34 17.92 -15.47
C LEU A 39 2.34 16.85 -15.02
N GLN A 40 1.60 16.24 -15.94
CA GLN A 40 0.66 15.18 -15.59
C GLN A 40 1.38 13.95 -15.02
N GLY A 41 2.55 13.60 -15.57
CA GLY A 41 3.41 12.53 -15.05
C GLY A 41 4.08 12.90 -13.74
N ILE A 42 4.45 14.17 -13.55
CA ILE A 42 4.99 14.68 -12.29
C ILE A 42 3.95 14.63 -11.18
N ILE A 43 2.70 15.01 -11.44
CA ILE A 43 1.61 14.88 -10.48
C ILE A 43 1.46 13.42 -10.04
N HIS A 44 1.51 12.46 -10.98
CA HIS A 44 1.45 11.04 -10.64
C HIS A 44 2.65 10.60 -9.79
N SER A 45 3.84 11.12 -10.09
CA SER A 45 5.07 10.83 -9.34
C SER A 45 5.04 11.41 -7.92
N ILE A 46 4.48 12.61 -7.75
CA ILE A 46 4.25 13.23 -6.44
C ILE A 46 3.25 12.41 -5.66
N LEU A 47 2.10 12.07 -6.24
CA LEU A 47 1.08 11.25 -5.57
C LEU A 47 1.64 9.91 -5.12
N LYS A 48 2.46 9.24 -5.94
CA LYS A 48 3.10 7.97 -5.57
C LYS A 48 4.04 8.11 -4.36
N LYS A 49 4.67 9.27 -4.18
CA LYS A 49 5.57 9.52 -3.03
C LYS A 49 4.84 10.12 -1.83
N SER A 50 3.74 10.84 -2.05
CA SER A 50 3.02 11.55 -1.01
C SER A 50 1.88 10.73 -0.39
N CYS A 51 1.29 9.78 -1.15
CA CYS A 51 0.29 8.85 -0.64
C CYS A 51 0.95 7.61 -0.06
N ILE A 52 0.53 7.24 1.16
CA ILE A 52 0.62 5.84 1.59
C ILE A 52 -0.76 5.22 1.34
N GLU A 53 -0.83 4.21 0.48
CA GLU A 53 -2.09 3.57 0.08
C GLU A 53 -1.94 2.06 -0.07
N ILE A 54 -3.03 1.33 0.18
CA ILE A 54 -3.17 -0.10 -0.08
C ILE A 54 -3.96 -0.27 -1.36
N LEU A 55 -3.40 -1.03 -2.30
CA LEU A 55 -3.96 -1.24 -3.62
C LEU A 55 -4.55 -2.63 -3.78
N ALA A 56 -3.89 -3.66 -3.23
CA ALA A 56 -4.33 -5.05 -3.34
C ALA A 56 -3.78 -5.92 -2.20
N ALA A 57 -4.42 -7.08 -2.00
CA ALA A 57 -3.88 -8.19 -1.21
C ALA A 57 -3.81 -9.44 -2.09
N GLU A 58 -2.66 -10.09 -2.10
CA GLU A 58 -2.40 -11.31 -2.86
C GLU A 58 -1.98 -12.42 -1.90
N PRO A 59 -2.75 -13.52 -1.80
CA PRO A 59 -4.05 -13.73 -2.45
C PRO A 59 -5.20 -12.97 -1.75
N SER A 60 -6.23 -12.59 -2.51
CA SER A 60 -7.46 -12.01 -1.97
C SER A 60 -8.49 -13.06 -1.55
N THR A 61 -8.30 -14.32 -1.99
CA THR A 61 -9.11 -15.48 -1.60
C THR A 61 -8.21 -16.60 -1.11
N ILE A 62 -8.59 -17.22 0.00
CA ILE A 62 -7.75 -18.15 0.76
C ILE A 62 -8.54 -19.38 1.20
N CYS A 63 -7.85 -20.42 1.65
CA CYS A 63 -8.47 -21.61 2.19
C CYS A 63 -8.93 -21.44 3.63
N ALA A 64 -10.18 -21.82 3.90
CA ALA A 64 -10.68 -21.89 5.26
C ALA A 64 -9.87 -22.91 6.08
N GLY A 65 -9.44 -22.51 7.27
CA GLY A 65 -8.71 -23.38 8.21
C GLY A 65 -7.22 -23.54 7.94
N GLU A 66 -6.67 -22.92 6.89
CA GLU A 66 -5.26 -23.00 6.54
C GLU A 66 -4.49 -21.72 6.92
N SER A 67 -3.18 -21.85 7.10
CA SER A 67 -2.26 -20.71 7.28
C SER A 67 -1.74 -20.23 5.93
N PHE A 68 -1.62 -18.91 5.79
CA PHE A 68 -1.14 -18.29 4.57
C PHE A 68 -0.40 -16.99 4.89
N GLN A 69 0.42 -16.56 3.94
CA GLN A 69 1.04 -15.24 3.94
C GLN A 69 0.33 -14.38 2.89
N VAL A 70 0.19 -13.09 3.18
CA VAL A 70 -0.40 -12.12 2.28
C VAL A 70 0.65 -11.13 1.85
N VAL A 71 0.75 -10.93 0.55
CA VAL A 71 1.46 -9.78 -0.04
C VAL A 71 0.46 -8.64 -0.15
N VAL A 72 0.65 -7.60 0.67
CA VAL A 72 -0.12 -6.36 0.58
C VAL A 72 0.60 -5.45 -0.37
N ARG A 73 0.01 -5.14 -1.53
CA ARG A 73 0.57 -4.20 -2.50
C ARG A 73 0.07 -2.80 -2.24
N GLY A 74 0.94 -1.83 -2.42
CA GLY A 74 0.64 -0.43 -2.15
C GLY A 74 1.74 0.50 -2.61
N ASN A 75 1.67 1.74 -2.15
CA ASN A 75 2.73 2.74 -2.32
C ASN A 75 3.04 3.34 -0.95
N GLY A 76 4.29 3.80 -0.78
CA GLY A 76 4.67 4.66 0.33
C GLY A 76 4.94 3.94 1.65
N PHE A 77 5.02 2.61 1.70
CA PHE A 77 5.15 1.89 2.97
C PHE A 77 6.48 2.14 3.70
N ARG A 78 7.56 2.44 2.97
CA ARG A 78 8.85 2.82 3.57
C ARG A 78 8.89 4.24 4.10
N HIS A 79 7.87 5.06 3.83
CA HIS A 79 7.79 6.43 4.35
C HIS A 79 7.35 6.45 5.82
N ALA A 80 7.01 5.29 6.43
CA ALA A 80 7.00 5.17 7.87
C ALA A 80 8.39 5.52 8.42
N ARG A 81 8.45 6.55 9.28
CA ARG A 81 9.67 6.94 10.01
C ARG A 81 10.33 5.77 10.76
N ASN A 82 9.56 4.74 11.09
CA ASN A 82 10.03 3.52 11.72
C ASN A 82 9.23 2.31 11.23
N VAL A 83 9.89 1.41 10.49
CA VAL A 83 9.29 0.18 9.95
C VAL A 83 8.86 -0.81 11.04
N ASP A 84 9.43 -0.75 12.24
CA ASP A 84 9.10 -1.66 13.36
C ASP A 84 7.71 -1.40 13.95
N ARG A 85 7.12 -0.23 13.61
CA ARG A 85 5.81 0.24 14.04
C ARG A 85 4.69 -0.09 13.04
N VAL A 86 5.03 -0.76 11.94
CA VAL A 86 4.07 -1.19 10.94
C VAL A 86 3.33 -2.43 11.45
N LEU A 87 1.99 -2.41 11.36
CA LEU A 87 1.12 -3.52 11.72
C LEU A 87 0.14 -3.82 10.59
N CYS A 88 0.01 -5.11 10.25
CA CYS A 88 -1.07 -5.62 9.42
C CYS A 88 -2.23 -6.00 10.36
N SER A 89 -3.36 -5.30 10.24
CA SER A 89 -4.52 -5.47 11.10
C SER A 89 -5.66 -6.11 10.34
N PHE A 90 -6.11 -7.28 10.81
CA PHE A 90 -7.18 -8.06 10.22
C PHE A 90 -8.44 -7.89 11.07
N LYS A 91 -9.42 -7.17 10.53
CA LYS A 91 -10.74 -7.02 11.13
C LYS A 91 -11.67 -8.07 10.55
N ILE A 92 -11.95 -9.12 11.32
CA ILE A 92 -12.75 -10.28 10.94
C ILE A 92 -14.19 -10.05 11.39
N ASN A 93 -15.15 -10.17 10.46
CA ASN A 93 -16.59 -10.02 10.72
C ASN A 93 -16.92 -8.77 11.56
N ASP A 94 -16.21 -7.68 11.32
CA ASP A 94 -16.34 -6.38 12.00
C ASP A 94 -16.18 -6.35 13.54
N SER A 95 -15.85 -7.47 14.16
CA SER A 95 -15.91 -7.65 15.62
C SER A 95 -14.57 -8.08 16.23
N VAL A 96 -13.79 -8.89 15.53
CA VAL A 96 -12.49 -9.38 16.01
C VAL A 96 -11.38 -8.70 15.23
N THR A 97 -10.45 -8.06 15.93
CA THR A 97 -9.27 -7.44 15.32
C THR A 97 -8.01 -8.19 15.76
N LEU A 98 -7.24 -8.66 14.79
CA LEU A 98 -5.94 -9.31 15.01
C LEU A 98 -4.84 -8.47 14.39
N ASN A 99 -3.81 -8.15 15.15
CA ASN A 99 -2.69 -7.33 14.71
C ASN A 99 -1.45 -8.18 14.60
N GLU A 100 -0.84 -8.16 13.42
CA GLU A 100 0.34 -8.92 13.09
C GLU A 100 1.46 -8.00 12.61
N LYS A 101 2.71 -8.34 12.95
CA LYS A 101 3.88 -7.65 12.40
C LYS A 101 4.22 -8.23 11.03
N PRO A 102 4.48 -7.38 10.01
CA PRO A 102 4.95 -7.86 8.73
C PRO A 102 6.33 -8.52 8.87
N PHE A 103 6.58 -9.56 8.08
CA PHE A 103 7.90 -10.16 7.92
C PHE A 103 8.85 -9.26 7.12
N SER A 104 8.32 -8.46 6.21
CA SER A 104 9.09 -7.56 5.36
C SER A 104 8.27 -6.31 5.04
N VAL A 105 8.95 -5.16 5.05
CA VAL A 105 8.41 -3.84 4.73
C VAL A 105 9.24 -3.26 3.59
N GLU A 106 8.70 -3.33 2.38
CA GLU A 106 9.26 -2.68 1.20
C GLU A 106 8.39 -1.48 0.81
N ASP A 107 8.91 -0.57 -0.02
CA ASP A 107 8.17 0.66 -0.37
C ASP A 107 6.83 0.39 -1.06
N THR A 108 6.75 -0.70 -1.83
CA THR A 108 5.58 -1.04 -2.65
C THR A 108 4.83 -2.30 -2.19
N TYR A 109 5.36 -3.01 -1.19
CA TYR A 109 4.66 -4.15 -0.63
C TYR A 109 5.01 -4.46 0.83
N LEU A 110 4.08 -5.09 1.54
CA LEU A 110 4.30 -5.70 2.84
C LEU A 110 4.08 -7.21 2.73
N LEU A 111 4.89 -8.00 3.41
CA LEU A 111 4.64 -9.42 3.58
C LEU A 111 4.09 -9.66 4.99
N CYS A 112 2.79 -9.90 5.11
CA CYS A 112 2.12 -10.10 6.39
C CYS A 112 1.82 -11.59 6.63
N PRO A 113 2.05 -12.12 7.84
CA PRO A 113 1.36 -13.34 8.25
C PRO A 113 -0.12 -13.03 8.39
N ALA A 114 -0.97 -13.94 7.91
CA ALA A 114 -2.40 -13.78 8.04
C ALA A 114 -3.00 -14.79 9.03
N PRO A 115 -4.03 -14.38 9.79
CA PRO A 115 -4.66 -15.26 10.76
C PRO A 115 -5.44 -16.37 10.07
N ILE A 116 -5.54 -17.51 10.73
CA ILE A 116 -6.32 -18.65 10.24
C ILE A 116 -7.81 -18.31 10.35
N LEU A 117 -8.46 -18.12 9.20
CA LEU A 117 -9.90 -17.92 9.09
C LEU A 117 -10.58 -19.28 8.94
N LYS A 118 -11.32 -19.72 9.96
CA LYS A 118 -11.73 -21.13 10.12
C LYS A 118 -12.87 -21.58 9.20
N GLU A 119 -13.80 -20.68 8.89
CA GLU A 119 -15.03 -21.02 8.19
C GLU A 119 -15.01 -20.46 6.77
N VAL A 120 -15.69 -21.14 5.84
CA VAL A 120 -15.87 -20.68 4.46
C VAL A 120 -16.79 -19.45 4.45
N GLY A 121 -16.46 -18.47 3.61
CA GLY A 121 -17.23 -17.23 3.47
C GLY A 121 -16.92 -16.17 4.54
N MET A 122 -15.99 -16.43 5.45
CA MET A 122 -15.46 -15.41 6.36
C MET A 122 -14.76 -14.31 5.56
N LYS A 123 -14.91 -13.07 6.03
CA LYS A 123 -14.26 -11.90 5.45
C LYS A 123 -13.39 -11.21 6.51
N ALA A 124 -12.15 -10.93 6.13
CA ALA A 124 -11.25 -10.10 6.91
C ALA A 124 -10.93 -8.83 6.12
N ALA A 125 -11.29 -7.67 6.68
CA ALA A 125 -10.80 -6.39 6.19
C ALA A 125 -9.37 -6.20 6.69
N LEU A 126 -8.41 -6.23 5.78
CA LEU A 126 -7.01 -5.96 6.06
C LEU A 126 -6.74 -4.46 5.95
N GLN A 127 -6.29 -3.90 7.06
CA GLN A 127 -5.87 -2.52 7.22
C GLN A 127 -4.39 -2.50 7.62
N VAL A 128 -3.70 -1.41 7.34
CA VAL A 128 -2.30 -1.25 7.72
C VAL A 128 -2.18 -0.04 8.62
N SER A 129 -1.51 -0.21 9.76
CA SER A 129 -1.08 0.88 10.62
C SER A 129 0.41 1.10 10.46
N MET A 130 0.83 2.36 10.51
CA MET A 130 2.24 2.78 10.42
C MET A 130 2.76 3.29 11.76
N ASN A 131 1.98 3.14 12.83
CA ASN A 131 2.21 3.76 14.14
C ASN A 131 1.64 2.94 15.30
N ASP A 132 1.94 1.63 15.34
CA ASP A 132 1.53 0.70 16.40
C ASP A 132 0.01 0.60 16.63
N GLY A 133 -0.79 0.78 15.58
CA GLY A 133 -2.25 0.64 15.64
C GLY A 133 -2.99 1.89 16.10
N LEU A 134 -2.32 3.03 16.28
CA LEU A 134 -2.97 4.30 16.65
C LEU A 134 -3.84 4.86 15.52
N SER A 135 -3.38 4.74 14.28
CA SER A 135 -4.13 5.09 13.09
C SER A 135 -3.88 4.11 11.95
N PHE A 136 -4.80 4.07 11.00
CA PHE A 136 -4.76 3.17 9.85
C PHE A 136 -4.77 3.96 8.56
N ILE A 137 -4.12 3.40 7.54
CA ILE A 137 -4.26 3.86 6.16
C ILE A 137 -5.74 3.75 5.78
N SER A 138 -6.27 4.79 5.12
CA SER A 138 -7.69 4.92 4.81
C SER A 138 -8.20 3.81 3.89
N SER A 139 -7.38 3.40 2.92
CA SER A 139 -7.66 2.26 2.04
C SER A 139 -7.56 0.94 2.81
N SER A 140 -8.43 0.00 2.48
CA SER A 140 -8.39 -1.38 2.99
C SER A 140 -8.74 -2.36 1.88
N VAL A 141 -8.33 -3.61 2.07
CA VAL A 141 -8.61 -4.71 1.14
C VAL A 141 -9.27 -5.85 1.88
N ILE A 142 -10.15 -6.58 1.20
CA ILE A 142 -10.91 -7.67 1.82
C ILE A 142 -10.30 -8.99 1.36
N ILE A 143 -9.99 -9.84 2.34
CA ILE A 143 -9.62 -11.23 2.11
C ILE A 143 -10.82 -12.10 2.44
N THR A 144 -11.14 -13.06 1.57
CA THR A 144 -12.28 -13.97 1.74
C THR A 144 -11.82 -15.42 1.83
N THR A 145 -12.44 -16.22 2.68
CA THR A 145 -12.22 -17.67 2.69
C THR A 145 -13.14 -18.41 1.73
N THR A 146 -12.59 -19.47 1.13
CA THR A 146 -13.33 -20.41 0.32
C THR A 146 -13.05 -21.86 0.73
N HIS A 147 -13.81 -22.79 0.16
CA HIS A 147 -13.49 -24.21 0.20
C HIS A 147 -12.31 -24.49 -0.74
N CYS A 148 -11.33 -25.26 -0.26
CA CYS A 148 -10.18 -25.65 -1.05
C CYS A 148 -10.17 -27.15 -1.28
N ASP A 149 -10.31 -27.52 -2.55
CA ASP A 149 -10.05 -28.88 -3.03
C ASP A 149 -8.65 -28.95 -3.66
N GLY A 150 -8.19 -30.13 -4.06
CA GLY A 150 -6.87 -30.31 -4.70
C GLY A 150 -6.65 -29.45 -5.96
N LEU A 151 -7.71 -29.00 -6.63
CA LEU A 151 -7.64 -28.09 -7.79
C LEU A 151 -7.35 -26.63 -7.39
N TRP A 152 -7.66 -26.24 -6.15
CA TRP A 152 -7.52 -24.87 -5.67
C TRP A 152 -6.07 -24.40 -5.70
N PHE A 153 -5.11 -25.23 -5.27
CA PHE A 153 -3.68 -24.91 -5.33
C PHE A 153 -3.20 -24.64 -6.77
N TYR A 154 -3.79 -25.32 -7.76
CA TYR A 154 -3.49 -25.09 -9.18
C TYR A 154 -4.05 -23.75 -9.67
N ILE A 155 -5.28 -23.41 -9.26
CA ILE A 155 -5.94 -22.14 -9.63
C ILE A 155 -5.26 -20.94 -8.95
N GLN A 156 -4.86 -21.08 -7.68
CA GLN A 156 -4.11 -20.06 -6.93
C GLN A 156 -2.85 -19.63 -7.68
N SER A 157 -2.08 -20.60 -8.20
CA SER A 157 -0.88 -20.34 -9.00
C SER A 157 -1.18 -19.58 -10.30
N LEU A 158 -2.36 -19.76 -10.88
CA LEU A 158 -2.80 -19.09 -12.10
C LEU A 158 -3.41 -17.70 -11.84
N GLU A 159 -4.09 -17.49 -10.71
CA GLU A 159 -4.60 -16.17 -10.31
C GLU A 159 -3.47 -15.20 -10.00
N MET A 160 -2.39 -15.67 -9.37
CA MET A 160 -1.15 -14.89 -9.20
C MET A 160 -0.54 -14.43 -10.55
N VAL A 161 -0.83 -15.11 -11.66
CA VAL A 161 -0.36 -14.74 -13.01
C VAL A 161 -1.35 -13.80 -13.74
N LYS A 162 -2.62 -13.73 -13.29
CA LYS A 162 -3.68 -12.99 -14.00
C LYS A 162 -3.96 -11.59 -13.47
N ASP A 163 -3.51 -11.23 -12.27
CA ASP A 163 -3.80 -9.91 -11.70
C ASP A 163 -2.77 -8.83 -12.09
N HIS A 164 -2.61 -8.65 -13.40
CA HIS A 164 -2.01 -7.45 -14.00
C HIS A 164 -3.08 -6.43 -14.41
N ARG A 165 -4.22 -6.38 -13.71
CA ARG A 165 -5.30 -5.46 -14.07
C ARG A 165 -5.07 -4.05 -13.51
N ASN A 166 -4.93 -3.11 -14.43
CA ASN A 166 -4.88 -1.65 -14.26
C ASN A 166 -5.52 -1.15 -12.96
N ILE A 167 -4.65 -0.75 -12.03
CA ILE A 167 -5.01 -0.06 -10.79
C ILE A 167 -5.55 1.32 -11.19
N ARG A 168 -6.87 1.51 -11.12
CA ARG A 168 -7.48 2.84 -11.18
C ARG A 168 -7.50 3.43 -9.78
N VAL A 169 -6.62 4.39 -9.52
CA VAL A 169 -6.75 5.33 -8.40
C VAL A 169 -8.11 6.02 -8.54
N ARG A 170 -9.02 5.85 -7.57
CA ARG A 170 -10.30 6.57 -7.58
C ARG A 170 -10.05 8.01 -7.16
N ASN A 171 -10.65 8.95 -7.89
CA ASN A 171 -10.50 10.39 -7.65
C ASN A 171 -10.95 10.84 -6.24
N SER A 172 -11.74 10.02 -5.54
CA SER A 172 -12.15 10.25 -4.14
C SER A 172 -11.05 10.00 -3.12
N ASP A 173 -10.04 9.19 -3.45
CA ASP A 173 -8.93 8.83 -2.57
C ASP A 173 -7.79 9.87 -2.63
N LEU A 174 -7.83 10.79 -3.62
CA LEU A 174 -6.89 11.91 -3.76
C LEU A 174 -6.99 12.97 -2.66
N LYS A 175 -8.06 12.96 -1.85
CA LYS A 175 -8.32 14.01 -0.85
C LYS A 175 -7.36 13.96 0.36
N TYR A 176 -6.52 12.94 0.46
CA TYR A 176 -5.67 12.68 1.62
C TYR A 176 -4.17 12.59 1.29
N CYS A 177 -3.78 12.88 0.05
CA CYS A 177 -2.41 12.71 -0.43
C CYS A 177 -1.58 13.98 -0.44
N LEU A 178 -2.18 15.15 -0.20
CA LEU A 178 -1.55 16.47 -0.14
C LEU A 178 -2.27 17.36 0.87
#